data_AF-A0A0H2KRZ8-F1
#
_entry.id   AF-A0A0H2KRZ8-F1
#
_cell.length_a   1.000
_cell.length_b   1.000
_cell.length_c   1.000
_cell.angle_alpha   90.00
_cell.angle_beta   90.00
_cell.angle_gamma   90.00
#
_symmetry.space_group_name_H-M   'P 1'
#
loop_
_entity.id
_entity.type
_entity.pdbx_description
1 polymer ?
#
loop_
_entity_poly.entity_id
_entity_poly.type
_entity_poly.pdbx_seq_one_letter_code
_entity_poly.pdbx_strand_id
1 'polypeptide(L)'
;MFPDDGFIGWVPDFEYVYRLWPEAARMDEFELGSYLVAAVQQCAAFVGIPADYEGPELEERHLMAQVMQARALWRSGKAGDADQVGPDGFTVTVFPMDWTVKDLLRPKRPGSFYFGARS
;
A
#
# COMPACT_ATOMS: atom_id res chain seq x y z
N MET A 1 -13.95 -11.34 -6.09
CA MET A 1 -14.19 -12.22 -4.93
C MET A 1 -12.89 -12.23 -4.16
N PHE A 2 -12.88 -11.65 -2.97
CA PHE A 2 -11.72 -11.73 -2.06
C PHE A 2 -11.63 -13.16 -1.54
N PRO A 3 -10.41 -13.70 -1.30
CA PRO A 3 -10.25 -15.08 -0.86
C PRO A 3 -10.98 -15.34 0.48
N ASP A 4 -11.48 -16.57 0.65
CA ASP A 4 -12.35 -17.00 1.77
C ASP A 4 -11.63 -17.06 3.13
N ASP A 5 -10.34 -16.74 3.17
CA ASP A 5 -9.45 -16.67 4.34
C ASP A 5 -9.48 -15.31 5.06
N GLY A 6 -10.18 -14.31 4.52
CA GLY A 6 -10.41 -13.01 5.15
C GLY A 6 -9.31 -11.98 4.91
N PHE A 7 -8.15 -12.40 4.39
CA PHE A 7 -7.04 -11.51 4.08
C PHE A 7 -7.28 -10.71 2.80
N ILE A 8 -6.86 -9.45 2.81
CA ILE A 8 -6.80 -8.60 1.63
C ILE A 8 -5.35 -8.23 1.40
N GLY A 9 -4.61 -9.13 0.75
CA GLY A 9 -3.15 -9.04 0.70
C GLY A 9 -2.53 -9.43 2.04
N TRP A 10 -1.78 -8.53 2.66
CA TRP A 10 -1.14 -8.77 3.97
C TRP A 10 -2.02 -8.39 5.15
N VAL A 11 -3.08 -7.61 4.92
CA VAL A 11 -3.97 -7.12 5.97
C VAL A 11 -5.02 -8.19 6.31
N PRO A 12 -5.26 -8.49 7.60
CA PRO A 12 -6.12 -9.60 8.00
C PRO A 12 -7.64 -9.36 7.83
N ASP A 13 -8.11 -8.12 7.96
CA ASP A 13 -9.53 -7.77 7.84
C ASP A 13 -9.72 -6.24 7.69
N PHE A 14 -10.96 -5.81 7.38
CA PHE A 14 -11.31 -4.40 7.32
C PHE A 14 -11.27 -3.69 8.69
N GLU A 15 -11.51 -4.40 9.80
CA GLU A 15 -11.42 -3.83 11.15
C GLU A 15 -10.01 -3.34 11.48
N TYR A 16 -8.98 -4.05 11.03
CA TYR A 16 -7.59 -3.60 11.09
C TYR A 16 -7.39 -2.31 10.28
N VAL A 17 -7.95 -2.25 9.07
CA VAL A 17 -7.89 -1.05 8.22
C VAL A 17 -8.54 0.14 8.92
N TYR A 18 -9.73 -0.02 9.50
CA TYR A 18 -10.45 1.05 10.17
C TYR A 18 -9.74 1.58 11.41
N ARG A 19 -8.97 0.74 12.11
CA ARG A 19 -8.14 1.19 13.23
C ARG A 19 -7.01 2.14 12.79
N LEU A 20 -6.41 1.89 11.62
CA LEU A 20 -5.31 2.71 11.09
C LEU A 20 -5.78 3.87 10.19
N TRP A 21 -6.94 3.70 9.56
CA TRP A 21 -7.55 4.65 8.66
C TRP A 21 -9.08 4.72 8.90
N PRO A 22 -9.53 5.40 9.98
CA PRO A 22 -10.94 5.43 10.37
C PRO A 22 -11.89 5.96 9.29
N GLU A 23 -11.44 6.87 8.42
CA GLU A 23 -12.27 7.42 7.36
C GLU A 23 -12.65 6.39 6.28
N ALA A 24 -11.92 5.28 6.18
CA ALA A 24 -12.24 4.18 5.28
C ALA A 24 -13.57 3.49 5.62
N ALA A 25 -14.05 3.58 6.87
CA ALA A 25 -15.33 3.02 7.29
C ALA A 25 -16.55 3.67 6.60
N ARG A 26 -16.34 4.74 5.83
CA ARG A 26 -17.38 5.40 5.01
C ARG A 26 -17.37 4.92 3.56
N MET A 27 -16.42 4.08 3.17
CA MET A 27 -16.31 3.54 1.82
C MET A 27 -17.05 2.21 1.74
N ASP A 28 -17.46 1.85 0.53
CA ASP A 28 -17.90 0.49 0.27
C ASP A 28 -16.71 -0.48 0.36
N GLU A 29 -16.93 -1.67 0.91
CA GLU A 29 -15.88 -2.68 1.11
C GLU A 29 -15.27 -3.17 -0.22
N PHE A 30 -16.05 -3.21 -1.30
CA PHE A 30 -15.53 -3.55 -2.63
C PHE A 30 -14.60 -2.45 -3.16
N GLU A 31 -14.96 -1.19 -2.96
CA GLU A 31 -14.13 -0.03 -3.30
C GLU A 31 -12.83 -0.06 -2.48
N LEU A 32 -12.93 -0.19 -1.15
CA LEU A 32 -11.78 -0.25 -0.24
C LEU A 32 -10.85 -1.42 -0.57
N GLY A 33 -11.44 -2.61 -0.81
CA GLY A 33 -10.70 -3.80 -1.20
C GLY A 33 -9.92 -3.61 -2.51
N SER A 34 -10.47 -2.86 -3.47
CA SER A 34 -9.77 -2.53 -4.72
C SER A 34 -8.49 -1.71 -4.47
N TYR A 35 -8.54 -0.73 -3.56
CA TYR A 35 -7.35 0.04 -3.16
C TYR A 35 -6.33 -0.81 -2.39
N LEU A 36 -6.80 -1.69 -1.50
CA LEU A 36 -5.94 -2.57 -0.71
C LEU A 36 -5.20 -3.59 -1.61
N VAL A 37 -5.87 -4.14 -2.62
CA VAL A 37 -5.25 -5.04 -3.61
C VAL A 37 -4.19 -4.32 -4.42
N ALA A 38 -4.49 -3.11 -4.93
CA ALA A 38 -3.50 -2.31 -5.65
C ALA A 38 -2.31 -1.93 -4.76
N ALA A 39 -2.57 -1.60 -3.50
CA ALA A 39 -1.54 -1.24 -2.53
C ALA A 39 -0.61 -2.42 -2.22
N VAL A 40 -1.13 -3.62 -1.95
CA VAL A 40 -0.28 -4.78 -1.64
C VAL A 40 0.59 -5.14 -2.84
N GLN A 41 0.08 -5.06 -4.07
CA GLN A 41 0.88 -5.33 -5.27
C GLN A 41 2.07 -4.36 -5.39
N GLN A 42 1.86 -3.07 -5.12
CA GLN A 42 2.92 -2.07 -5.17
C GLN A 42 3.94 -2.27 -4.03
N CYS A 43 3.47 -2.55 -2.82
CA CYS A 43 4.33 -2.82 -1.68
C CYS A 43 5.16 -4.09 -1.90
N ALA A 44 4.51 -5.19 -2.31
CA ALA A 44 5.11 -6.47 -2.65
C ALA A 44 6.22 -6.33 -3.69
N ALA A 45 5.93 -5.64 -4.80
CA ALA A 45 6.92 -5.36 -5.83
C ALA A 45 8.10 -4.53 -5.31
N PHE A 46 7.86 -3.60 -4.39
CA PHE A 46 8.91 -2.77 -3.82
C PHE A 46 9.84 -3.54 -2.88
N VAL A 47 9.31 -4.42 -2.01
CA VAL A 47 10.13 -5.16 -1.03
C VAL A 47 10.64 -6.50 -1.54
N GLY A 48 9.97 -7.11 -2.52
CA GLY A 48 10.26 -8.47 -3.02
C GLY A 48 9.58 -9.59 -2.23
N ILE A 49 8.52 -9.28 -1.49
CA ILE A 49 7.69 -10.25 -0.74
C ILE A 49 6.39 -10.44 -1.55
N PRO A 50 5.92 -11.68 -1.81
CA PRO A 50 4.67 -11.89 -2.54
C PRO A 50 3.46 -11.25 -1.85
N ALA A 51 2.46 -10.84 -2.63
CA ALA A 51 1.28 -10.15 -2.11
C ALA A 51 0.34 -11.07 -1.30
N ASP A 52 0.41 -12.37 -1.56
CA ASP A 52 -0.31 -13.48 -0.91
C ASP A 52 0.56 -14.17 0.16
N TYR A 53 1.64 -13.52 0.59
CA TYR A 53 2.54 -14.07 1.58
C TYR A 53 2.03 -13.88 3.02
N GLU A 54 1.97 -14.97 3.80
CA GLU A 54 1.46 -15.00 5.18
C GLU A 54 2.50 -15.50 6.22
N GLY A 55 3.79 -15.48 5.88
CA GLY A 55 4.84 -16.02 6.75
C GLY A 55 5.46 -15.02 7.74
N PRO A 56 6.39 -15.48 8.59
CA PRO A 56 6.94 -14.69 9.72
C PRO A 56 7.77 -13.47 9.29
N GLU A 57 8.19 -13.40 8.03
CA GLU A 57 8.85 -12.25 7.42
C GLU A 57 7.90 -11.04 7.30
N LEU A 58 6.57 -11.28 7.35
CA LEU A 58 5.56 -10.25 7.34
C LEU A 58 5.39 -9.61 8.72
N GLU A 59 6.15 -8.56 8.95
CA GLU A 59 6.02 -7.72 10.16
C GLU A 59 4.90 -6.68 10.06
N GLU A 60 4.44 -6.17 11.22
CA GLU A 60 3.40 -5.13 11.37
C GLU A 60 3.61 -3.90 10.46
N ARG A 61 4.87 -3.50 10.24
CA ARG A 61 5.22 -2.37 9.36
C ARG A 61 4.76 -2.56 7.91
N HIS A 62 4.68 -3.80 7.43
CA HIS A 62 4.25 -4.11 6.07
C HIS A 62 2.74 -3.96 5.94
N LEU A 63 1.98 -4.41 6.95
CA LEU A 63 0.53 -4.22 7.03
C LEU A 63 0.20 -2.72 7.08
N MET A 64 0.88 -1.97 7.95
CA MET A 64 0.74 -0.52 8.02
C MET A 64 1.08 0.16 6.69
N ALA A 65 2.18 -0.25 6.03
CA ALA A 65 2.58 0.29 4.74
C ALA A 65 1.52 0.05 3.65
N GLN A 66 0.92 -1.15 3.62
CA GLN A 66 -0.19 -1.44 2.70
C GLN A 66 -1.38 -0.50 2.96
N VAL A 67 -1.82 -0.33 4.20
CA VAL A 67 -2.95 0.57 4.53
C VAL A 67 -2.64 2.02 4.17
N MET A 68 -1.42 2.49 4.46
CA MET A 68 -0.99 3.84 4.10
C MET A 68 -0.94 4.06 2.59
N GLN A 69 -0.49 3.06 1.84
CA GLN A 69 -0.47 3.13 0.38
C GLN A 69 -1.88 3.11 -0.21
N ALA A 70 -2.79 2.29 0.32
CA ALA A 70 -4.20 2.30 -0.08
C ALA A 70 -4.83 3.68 0.15
N ARG A 71 -4.58 4.29 1.31
CA ARG A 71 -5.01 5.67 1.62
C ARG A 71 -4.44 6.69 0.65
N ALA A 72 -3.18 6.55 0.24
CA ALA A 72 -2.56 7.43 -0.73
C ALA A 72 -3.22 7.32 -2.12
N LEU A 73 -3.51 6.10 -2.58
CA LEU A 73 -4.21 5.83 -3.84
C LEU A 73 -5.64 6.38 -3.85
N TRP A 74 -6.37 6.23 -2.75
CA TRP A 74 -7.70 6.83 -2.64
C TRP A 74 -7.67 8.36 -2.67
N ARG A 75 -6.72 8.98 -1.96
CA ARG A 75 -6.54 10.44 -1.96
C ARG A 75 -6.20 10.96 -3.35
N SER A 76 -5.36 10.23 -4.09
CA SER A 76 -4.96 10.65 -5.43
C SER A 76 -6.11 10.55 -6.43
N GLY A 77 -6.96 9.51 -6.34
CA GLY A 77 -8.20 9.42 -7.11
C GLY A 77 -9.11 10.62 -6.87
N LYS A 78 -9.32 11.00 -5.60
CA LYS A 78 -10.12 12.19 -5.25
C LYS A 78 -9.52 13.52 -5.72
N ALA A 79 -8.20 13.63 -5.79
CA ALA A 79 -7.54 14.82 -6.33
C ALA A 79 -7.55 14.85 -7.86
N GLY A 80 -7.50 13.68 -8.52
CA GLY A 80 -7.52 13.50 -9.97
C GLY A 80 -8.88 13.78 -10.63
N ASP A 81 -9.97 13.61 -9.89
CA ASP A 81 -11.34 14.03 -10.30
C ASP A 81 -11.41 15.53 -10.63
N ALA A 82 -10.46 16.34 -10.16
CA ALA A 82 -10.41 17.77 -10.46
C ALA A 82 -9.72 18.12 -11.79
N ASP A 83 -8.98 17.21 -12.45
CA ASP A 83 -8.15 17.67 -13.58
C ASP A 83 -7.90 16.73 -14.77
N GLN A 84 -8.15 15.41 -14.78
CA GLN A 84 -7.86 14.62 -16.01
C GLN A 84 -8.80 13.43 -16.26
N VAL A 85 -9.80 13.64 -17.13
CA VAL A 85 -10.55 12.58 -17.81
C VAL A 85 -9.82 12.24 -19.12
N GLY A 86 -9.07 11.13 -19.12
CA GLY A 86 -8.52 10.53 -20.33
C GLY A 86 -9.59 9.75 -21.13
N PRO A 87 -9.45 9.63 -22.46
CA PRO A 87 -10.51 9.17 -23.37
C PRO A 87 -10.96 7.69 -23.22
N ASP A 88 -10.26 6.88 -22.42
CA ASP A 88 -10.56 5.44 -22.22
C ASP A 88 -10.99 5.07 -20.79
N GLY A 89 -11.34 6.04 -19.93
CA GLY A 89 -11.99 5.78 -18.63
C GLY A 89 -11.14 5.07 -17.55
N PHE A 90 -9.93 4.61 -17.87
CA PHE A 90 -8.98 4.01 -16.93
C PHE A 90 -7.61 4.69 -17.02
N THR A 91 -7.52 5.97 -16.68
CA THR A 91 -6.21 6.59 -16.45
C THR A 91 -5.79 6.24 -15.03
N VAL A 92 -5.10 5.11 -14.85
CA VAL A 92 -4.41 4.83 -13.57
C VAL A 92 -3.20 5.75 -13.51
N THR A 93 -3.37 6.94 -12.94
CA THR A 93 -2.23 7.80 -12.60
C THR A 93 -1.39 7.06 -11.57
N VAL A 94 -0.26 6.49 -12.03
CA VAL A 94 0.71 5.81 -11.17
C VAL A 94 1.47 6.88 -10.40
N PHE A 95 0.96 7.24 -9.22
CA PHE A 95 1.71 8.13 -8.32
C PHE A 95 2.87 7.36 -7.69
N PRO A 96 4.06 7.96 -7.60
CA PRO A 96 5.19 7.32 -6.92
C PRO A 96 4.81 7.07 -5.45
N MET A 97 5.08 5.86 -4.97
CA MET A 97 4.87 5.47 -3.58
C MET A 97 5.55 6.47 -2.61
N ASP A 98 4.80 6.90 -1.59
CA ASP A 98 5.22 7.92 -0.62
C ASP A 98 6.50 7.51 0.12
N TRP A 99 7.33 8.48 0.49
CA TRP A 99 8.59 8.21 1.19
C TRP A 99 8.38 7.55 2.55
N THR A 100 7.30 7.88 3.25
CA THR A 100 6.95 7.28 4.54
C THR A 100 6.61 5.79 4.37
N VAL A 101 5.86 5.45 3.31
CA VAL A 101 5.54 4.05 2.98
C VAL A 101 6.82 3.29 2.63
N LYS A 102 7.71 3.89 1.84
CA LYS A 102 9.02 3.29 1.51
C LYS A 102 9.88 3.08 2.74
N ASP A 103 9.92 4.03 3.66
CA ASP A 103 10.72 3.93 4.89
C ASP A 103 10.12 2.90 5.87
N LEU A 104 8.81 2.65 5.86
CA LEU A 104 8.20 1.51 6.57
C LEU A 104 8.60 0.17 5.94
N LEU A 105 8.53 0.08 4.61
CA LEU A 105 8.83 -1.13 3.86
C LEU A 105 10.33 -1.49 3.88
N ARG A 106 11.19 -0.48 3.83
CA ARG A 106 12.65 -0.61 3.84
C ARG A 106 13.26 0.45 4.76
N PRO A 107 13.24 0.21 6.09
CA PRO A 107 13.79 1.15 7.05
C PRO A 107 15.26 1.43 6.76
N LYS A 108 15.61 2.72 6.67
CA LYS A 108 17.01 3.14 6.57
C LYS A 108 17.69 2.78 7.88
N ARG A 109 18.63 1.84 7.85
CA ARG A 109 19.48 1.52 9.01
C ARG A 109 20.24 2.78 9.43
N PRO A 110 20.13 3.25 10.68
CA PRO A 110 21.05 4.25 11.20
C PRO A 110 22.45 3.63 11.17
N GLY A 111 23.31 4.07 10.24
CA GLY A 111 24.68 3.57 10.13
C GLY A 111 25.06 2.87 8.82
N SER A 112 24.19 2.79 7.81
CA SER A 112 24.66 2.47 6.44
C SER A 112 25.30 3.71 5.81
N PHE A 113 26.43 4.13 6.37
CA PHE A 113 27.37 4.97 5.64
C PHE A 113 28.00 4.07 4.58
N TYR A 114 27.82 4.41 3.30
CA TYR A 114 28.73 3.93 2.27
C TYR A 114 30.11 4.50 2.61
N PHE A 115 30.88 3.78 3.42
CA PHE A 115 32.33 3.93 3.47
C PHE A 115 32.86 3.35 2.17
N GLY A 116 32.71 4.12 1.09
CA GLY A 116 33.42 3.88 -0.15
C GLY A 116 34.90 4.03 0.17
N ALA A 117 35.55 2.91 0.46
CA ALA A 117 37.00 2.80 0.44
C ALA A 117 37.47 3.22 -0.95
N ARG A 118 37.94 4.46 -1.08
CA ARG A 118 38.89 4.84 -2.12
C ARG A 118 40.28 4.60 -1.55
N SER A 119 40.93 3.58 -2.08
CA SER A 119 42.37 3.33 -2.03
C SER A 119 43.16 4.49 -2.59
#